data_AF-A0A178LLP1-F1
#
_entry.id   AF-A0A178LLP1-F1
#
_cell.length_a   1.000
_cell.length_b   1.000
_cell.length_c   1.000
_cell.angle_alpha   90.00
_cell.angle_beta   90.00
_cell.angle_gamma   90.00
#
_symmetry.space_group_name_H-M   'P 1'
#
loop_
_entity.id
_entity.type
_entity.pdbx_description
1 polymer ?
#
loop_
_entity_poly.entity_id
_entity_poly.type
_entity_poly.pdbx_seq_one_letter_code
_entity_poly.pdbx_strand_id
1 'polypeptide(L)'
;MTITQTLPSAELKRTMLNLRVRWRSSYQGRHSFDCFLDGASCRFEVQTERRTRAAYSNCSPEEFERDVNGSVGLVRCGLPLSLEAVAGFNRSRYDEYKAQIDLILAQPEKYGHYTPEPFQVYLGGVWSKEAGWSRLHTFDEVLAVSGIPASEAVDGTQHP
;
A
#
# COMPACT_ATOMS: atom_id res chain seq x y z
N MET A 1 -4.38 -7.62 -27.24
CA MET A 1 -4.05 -8.77 -26.38
C MET A 1 -2.79 -8.40 -25.61
N THR A 2 -2.93 -8.00 -24.34
CA THR A 2 -1.79 -7.65 -23.49
C THR A 2 -1.29 -8.94 -22.87
N ILE A 3 -0.08 -9.36 -23.21
CA ILE A 3 0.55 -10.55 -22.66
C ILE A 3 0.97 -10.20 -21.24
N THR A 4 0.24 -10.70 -20.24
CA THR A 4 0.71 -10.71 -18.85
C THR A 4 1.88 -11.69 -18.80
N GLN A 5 3.10 -11.20 -19.01
CA GLN A 5 4.31 -12.00 -18.81
C GLN A 5 4.45 -12.28 -17.31
N THR A 6 4.15 -13.51 -16.92
CA THR A 6 4.46 -14.01 -15.57
C THR A 6 5.97 -14.08 -15.44
N LEU A 7 6.56 -13.19 -14.62
CA LEU A 7 8.00 -13.24 -14.35
C LEU A 7 8.35 -14.56 -13.63
N PRO A 8 9.52 -15.16 -13.90
CA PRO A 8 9.99 -16.33 -13.17
C PRO A 8 10.14 -16.03 -11.66
N SER A 9 9.77 -16.97 -10.80
CA SER A 9 9.80 -16.82 -9.33
C SER A 9 11.15 -16.31 -8.76
N ALA A 10 12.28 -16.68 -9.38
CA ALA A 10 13.61 -16.23 -8.96
C ALA A 10 13.86 -14.74 -9.27
N GLU A 11 13.35 -14.26 -10.40
CA GLU A 11 13.47 -12.85 -10.82
C GLU A 11 12.52 -11.99 -9.99
N LEU A 12 11.31 -12.48 -9.74
CA LEU A 12 10.34 -11.92 -8.80
C LEU A 12 10.93 -11.73 -7.39
N LYS A 13 11.57 -12.77 -6.83
CA LYS A 13 12.26 -12.70 -5.53
C LYS A 13 13.41 -11.68 -5.56
N ARG A 14 14.15 -11.59 -6.66
CA ARG A 14 15.27 -10.65 -6.81
C ARG A 14 14.80 -9.20 -6.85
N THR A 15 13.72 -8.91 -7.58
CA THR A 15 13.11 -7.57 -7.64
C THR A 15 12.57 -7.15 -6.28
N MET A 16 11.92 -8.06 -5.54
CA MET A 16 11.46 -7.79 -4.16
C MET A 16 12.62 -7.52 -3.19
N LEU A 17 13.73 -8.25 -3.29
CA LEU A 17 14.92 -8.04 -2.45
C LEU A 17 15.64 -6.71 -2.71
N ASN A 18 15.43 -6.11 -3.88
CA ASN A 18 16.06 -4.85 -4.27
C ASN A 18 15.23 -3.61 -3.93
N LEU A 19 13.93 -3.76 -3.59
CA LEU A 19 13.10 -2.62 -3.24
C LEU A 19 13.49 -2.11 -1.84
N ARG A 20 14.03 -0.89 -1.78
CA ARG A 20 14.24 -0.18 -0.52
C ARG A 20 13.14 0.84 -0.32
N VAL A 21 12.47 0.78 0.81
CA VAL A 21 11.39 1.70 1.18
C VAL A 21 11.84 2.54 2.37
N ARG A 22 11.68 3.86 2.26
CA ARG A 22 11.96 4.79 3.36
C ARG A 22 10.72 5.64 3.63
N TRP A 23 10.27 5.65 4.87
CA TRP A 23 9.20 6.56 5.29
C TRP A 23 9.63 8.03 5.09
N ARG A 24 8.73 8.83 4.52
CA ARG A 24 8.97 10.24 4.24
C ARG A 24 8.09 11.15 5.08
N SER A 25 6.79 10.91 5.10
CA SER A 25 5.83 11.75 5.81
C SER A 25 4.48 11.06 6.01
N SER A 26 3.75 11.49 7.04
CA SER A 26 2.32 11.25 7.21
C SER A 26 1.62 12.61 7.30
N TYR A 27 0.65 12.86 6.43
CA TYR A 27 -0.12 14.11 6.43
C TYR A 27 -1.54 13.89 5.92
N GLN A 28 -2.53 14.26 6.75
CA GLN A 28 -3.97 14.16 6.46
C GLN A 28 -4.38 12.77 5.90
N GLY A 29 -4.05 11.71 6.64
CA GLY A 29 -4.37 10.34 6.27
C GLY A 29 -3.60 9.82 5.06
N ARG A 30 -2.57 10.53 4.59
CA ARG A 30 -1.71 10.11 3.49
C ARG A 30 -0.30 9.82 3.98
N HIS A 31 0.17 8.63 3.72
CA HIS A 31 1.56 8.24 3.93
C HIS A 31 2.34 8.38 2.62
N SER A 32 3.57 8.85 2.73
CA SER A 32 4.49 8.95 1.60
C SER A 32 5.79 8.25 1.93
N PHE A 33 6.34 7.59 0.91
CA PHE A 33 7.54 6.78 1.00
C PHE A 33 8.44 7.06 -0.20
N ASP A 34 9.73 7.17 0.07
CA ASP A 34 10.75 7.14 -0.98
C ASP A 34 11.11 5.68 -1.25
N CYS A 35 10.90 5.24 -2.49
CA CYS A 35 11.10 3.87 -2.93
C CYS A 35 12.22 3.82 -3.96
N PHE A 36 13.16 2.90 -3.79
CA PHE A 36 14.29 2.69 -4.69
C PHE A 36 14.23 1.26 -5.24
N LEU A 37 14.13 1.13 -6.55
CA LEU A 37 14.05 -0.14 -7.26
C LEU A 37 15.03 -0.13 -8.43
N ASP A 38 15.98 -1.06 -8.44
CA ASP A 38 16.95 -1.25 -9.52
C ASP A 38 17.65 0.05 -9.97
N GLY A 39 17.97 0.93 -9.02
CA GLY A 39 18.64 2.21 -9.27
C GLY A 39 17.71 3.37 -9.65
N ALA A 40 16.42 3.11 -9.91
CA ALA A 40 15.40 4.15 -10.06
C ALA A 40 14.81 4.53 -8.70
N SER A 41 14.55 5.83 -8.50
CA SER A 41 13.81 6.33 -7.35
C SER A 41 12.40 6.75 -7.74
N CYS A 42 11.40 6.36 -6.97
CA CYS A 42 10.05 6.83 -7.12
C CYS A 42 9.42 7.13 -5.75
N ARG A 43 8.35 7.91 -5.74
CA ARG A 43 7.59 8.19 -4.53
C ARG A 43 6.32 7.36 -4.55
N PHE A 44 6.16 6.52 -3.54
CA PHE A 44 4.89 5.84 -3.28
C PHE A 44 4.09 6.66 -2.29
N GLU A 45 2.81 6.81 -2.58
CA GLU A 45 1.87 7.43 -1.66
C GLU A 45 0.69 6.51 -1.45
N VAL A 46 0.18 6.49 -0.21
CA VAL A 46 -0.96 5.67 0.18
C VAL A 46 -1.90 6.54 0.98
N GLN A 47 -3.17 6.58 0.58
CA GLN A 47 -4.23 7.12 1.41
C GLN A 47 -4.69 6.00 2.35
N THR A 48 -4.48 6.16 3.66
CA THR A 48 -4.76 5.09 4.65
C THR A 48 -6.15 5.18 5.25
N GLU A 49 -6.82 6.33 5.09
CA GLU A 49 -8.15 6.57 5.63
C GLU A 49 -8.92 7.54 4.73
N ARG A 50 -10.25 7.47 4.80
CA ARG A 50 -11.14 8.42 4.13
C ARG A 50 -10.95 9.82 4.72
N ARG A 51 -11.10 10.84 3.88
CA ARG A 51 -11.02 12.23 4.29
C ARG A 51 -12.39 12.89 4.23
N THR A 52 -12.61 13.80 5.17
CA THR A 52 -13.74 14.73 5.10
C THR A 52 -13.43 15.83 4.08
N ARG A 53 -14.35 16.05 3.14
CA ARG A 53 -14.25 17.16 2.18
C ARG A 53 -14.31 18.49 2.93
N ALA A 54 -13.28 19.32 2.79
CA ALA A 54 -13.29 20.66 3.35
C ALA A 54 -14.33 21.55 2.66
N ALA A 55 -14.95 22.48 3.41
CA ALA A 55 -15.97 23.38 2.89
C ALA A 55 -15.45 24.28 1.74
N TYR A 56 -14.17 24.65 1.77
CA TYR A 56 -13.49 25.45 0.75
C TYR A 56 -12.91 24.63 -0.41
N SER A 57 -13.19 23.32 -0.47
CA SER A 57 -12.73 22.49 -1.59
C SER A 57 -13.48 22.87 -2.87
N ASN A 58 -12.73 23.05 -3.96
CA ASN A 58 -13.26 23.33 -5.29
C ASN A 58 -13.84 22.09 -5.98
N CYS A 59 -13.57 20.89 -5.46
CA CYS A 59 -14.19 19.65 -5.96
C CYS A 59 -15.65 19.55 -5.49
N SER A 60 -16.52 19.06 -6.37
CA SER A 60 -17.84 18.57 -5.95
C SER A 60 -17.68 17.42 -4.93
N PRO A 61 -18.72 17.13 -4.13
CA PRO A 61 -18.72 15.95 -3.27
C PRO A 61 -18.35 14.66 -4.03
N GLU A 62 -18.94 14.46 -5.20
CA GLU A 62 -18.75 13.28 -6.04
C GLU A 62 -17.32 13.21 -6.60
N GLU A 63 -16.76 14.34 -7.03
CA GLU A 63 -15.37 14.42 -7.49
C GLU A 63 -14.39 14.15 -6.34
N PHE A 64 -14.66 14.67 -5.15
CA PHE A 64 -13.81 14.42 -3.99
C PHE A 64 -13.82 12.93 -3.60
N GLU A 65 -15.00 12.32 -3.61
CA GLU A 65 -15.14 10.89 -3.37
C GLU A 65 -14.39 10.06 -4.41
N ARG A 66 -14.57 10.37 -5.69
CA ARG A 66 -13.90 9.67 -6.79
C ARG A 66 -12.39 9.85 -6.78
N ASP A 67 -11.90 11.08 -6.60
CA ASP A 67 -10.50 11.45 -6.87
C ASP A 67 -9.60 11.42 -5.62
N VAL A 68 -10.18 11.56 -4.42
CA VAL A 68 -9.47 11.50 -3.14
C VAL A 68 -9.76 10.20 -2.42
N ASN A 69 -11.01 9.98 -2.02
CA ASN A 69 -11.38 8.83 -1.19
C ASN A 69 -11.35 7.50 -1.96
N GLY A 70 -11.51 7.53 -3.29
CA GLY A 70 -11.34 6.36 -4.15
C GLY A 70 -9.92 5.78 -4.15
N SER A 71 -8.93 6.51 -3.63
CA SER A 71 -7.54 6.03 -3.51
C SER A 71 -7.21 5.35 -2.18
N VAL A 72 -8.18 5.24 -1.25
CA VAL A 72 -7.94 4.60 0.05
C VAL A 72 -7.49 3.15 -0.14
N GLY A 73 -6.42 2.77 0.54
CA GLY A 73 -5.80 1.45 0.42
C GLY A 73 -5.01 1.23 -0.88
N LEU A 74 -4.90 2.23 -1.75
CA LEU A 74 -4.14 2.14 -3.00
C LEU A 74 -2.77 2.82 -2.87
N VAL A 75 -1.74 2.11 -3.31
CA VAL A 75 -0.43 2.66 -3.64
C VAL A 75 -0.54 3.40 -4.96
N ARG A 76 -0.13 4.67 -4.97
CA ARG A 76 0.00 5.47 -6.19
C ARG A 76 1.44 5.92 -6.39
N CYS A 77 1.82 6.01 -7.65
CA CYS A 77 3.13 6.44 -8.09
C CYS A 77 2.98 7.22 -9.41
N GLY A 78 3.93 8.11 -9.71
CA GLY A 78 4.00 8.79 -11.01
C GLY A 78 4.51 7.90 -12.16
N LEU A 79 4.85 6.64 -11.87
CA LEU A 79 5.32 5.64 -12.84
C LEU A 79 4.37 4.43 -12.83
N PRO A 80 4.34 3.63 -13.91
CA PRO A 80 3.62 2.37 -13.92
C PRO A 80 4.04 1.49 -12.74
N LEU A 81 3.05 1.06 -11.93
CA LEU A 81 3.26 0.16 -10.80
C LEU A 81 3.18 -1.29 -11.25
N SER A 82 4.23 -2.06 -10.99
CA SER A 82 4.23 -3.51 -11.19
C SER A 82 3.75 -4.24 -9.94
N LEU A 83 3.29 -5.48 -10.12
CA LEU A 83 2.86 -6.33 -9.02
C LEU A 83 3.99 -6.57 -8.01
N GLU A 84 5.21 -6.76 -8.51
CA GLU A 84 6.42 -6.99 -7.71
C GLU A 84 6.76 -5.79 -6.84
N ALA A 85 6.66 -4.58 -7.40
CA ALA A 85 6.92 -3.36 -6.66
C ALA A 85 5.91 -3.15 -5.52
N VAL A 86 4.62 -3.40 -5.80
CA VAL A 86 3.55 -3.32 -4.80
C VAL A 86 3.72 -4.41 -3.73
N ALA A 87 4.01 -5.64 -4.13
CA ALA A 87 4.20 -6.76 -3.20
C ALA A 87 5.46 -6.58 -2.34
N GLY A 88 6.57 -6.13 -2.92
CA GLY A 88 7.80 -5.80 -2.18
C GLY A 88 7.57 -4.65 -1.19
N PHE A 89 6.78 -3.64 -1.60
CA PHE A 89 6.41 -2.54 -0.70
C PHE A 89 5.60 -3.06 0.49
N ASN A 90 4.57 -3.87 0.24
CA ASN A 90 3.78 -4.49 1.30
C ASN A 90 4.63 -5.38 2.22
N ARG A 91 5.56 -6.17 1.66
CA ARG A 91 6.46 -7.00 2.47
C ARG A 91 7.31 -6.14 3.42
N SER A 92 7.94 -5.08 2.90
CA SER A 92 8.71 -4.15 3.72
C SER A 92 7.85 -3.49 4.80
N ARG A 93 6.62 -3.10 4.47
CA ARG A 93 5.68 -2.52 5.46
C ARG A 93 5.27 -3.53 6.53
N TYR A 94 5.03 -4.78 6.14
CA TYR A 94 4.67 -5.86 7.05
C TYR A 94 5.82 -6.20 8.02
N ASP A 95 7.06 -6.26 7.52
CA ASP A 95 8.23 -6.51 8.37
C ASP A 95 8.40 -5.41 9.45
N GLU A 96 8.19 -4.13 9.07
CA GLU A 96 8.18 -3.03 10.05
C GLU A 96 7.01 -3.13 11.03
N TYR A 97 5.81 -3.46 10.54
CA TYR A 97 4.64 -3.69 11.38
C TYR A 97 4.91 -4.78 12.42
N LYS A 98 5.44 -5.94 12.00
CA LYS A 98 5.77 -7.04 12.93
C LYS A 98 6.79 -6.62 13.97
N ALA A 99 7.85 -5.91 13.57
CA ALA A 99 8.84 -5.42 14.52
C ALA A 99 8.23 -4.46 15.57
N GLN A 100 7.26 -3.63 15.18
CA GLN A 100 6.55 -2.74 16.11
C GLN A 100 5.63 -3.51 17.05
N ILE A 101 4.89 -4.49 16.52
CA ILE A 101 3.98 -5.33 17.31
C ILE A 101 4.76 -6.15 18.34
N ASP A 102 5.84 -6.80 17.91
CA ASP A 102 6.69 -7.60 18.81
C ASP A 102 7.28 -6.73 19.92
N LEU A 103 7.68 -5.49 19.61
CA LEU A 103 8.16 -4.52 20.61
C LEU A 103 7.06 -4.14 21.62
N ILE A 104 5.84 -3.88 21.15
CA ILE A 104 4.69 -3.53 22.00
C ILE A 104 4.35 -4.69 22.94
N LEU A 105 4.24 -5.90 22.38
CA LEU A 105 3.87 -7.11 23.14
C LEU A 105 4.94 -7.51 24.16
N ALA A 106 6.21 -7.20 23.90
CA ALA A 106 7.30 -7.45 24.84
C ALA A 106 7.32 -6.49 26.04
N GLN A 107 6.58 -5.38 26.01
CA GLN A 107 6.58 -4.34 27.05
C GLN A 107 5.15 -4.00 27.53
N PRO A 108 4.38 -4.98 28.06
CA PRO A 108 3.00 -4.76 28.49
C PRO A 108 2.86 -3.74 29.63
N GLU A 109 3.90 -3.55 30.44
CA GLU A 109 3.93 -2.52 31.49
C GLU A 109 3.94 -1.09 30.93
N LYS A 110 4.47 -0.91 29.72
CA LYS A 110 4.57 0.40 29.06
C LYS A 110 3.39 0.67 28.13
N TYR A 111 2.96 -0.35 27.39
CA TYR A 111 1.95 -0.21 26.33
C TYR A 111 0.58 -0.79 26.71
N GLY A 112 0.47 -1.46 27.86
CA GLY A 112 -0.75 -2.15 28.28
C GLY A 112 -0.98 -3.46 27.54
N HIS A 113 -2.14 -4.06 27.75
CA HIS A 113 -2.59 -5.19 26.95
C HIS A 113 -2.99 -4.71 25.56
N TYR A 114 -2.38 -5.31 24.54
CA TYR A 114 -2.58 -4.94 23.16
C TYR A 114 -2.89 -6.19 22.33
N THR A 115 -3.94 -6.11 21.52
CA THR A 115 -4.33 -7.14 20.57
C THR A 115 -3.99 -6.65 19.17
N PRO A 116 -3.06 -7.29 18.45
CA PRO A 116 -2.71 -6.89 17.09
C PRO A 116 -3.89 -6.97 16.13
N GLU A 117 -4.08 -5.91 15.34
CA GLU A 117 -5.01 -5.90 14.21
C GLU A 117 -4.34 -6.50 12.97
N PRO A 118 -5.07 -7.17 12.06
CA PRO A 118 -4.51 -7.66 10.81
C PRO A 118 -3.81 -6.56 9.99
N PHE A 119 -2.72 -6.92 9.32
CA PHE A 119 -2.00 -6.01 8.44
C PHE A 119 -2.84 -5.67 7.20
N GLN A 120 -3.00 -4.39 6.93
CA GLN A 120 -3.70 -3.90 5.74
C GLN A 120 -2.78 -3.95 4.53
N VAL A 121 -3.08 -4.84 3.58
CA VAL A 121 -2.35 -4.94 2.31
C VAL A 121 -2.84 -3.87 1.36
N TYR A 122 -1.90 -3.06 0.87
CA TYR A 122 -2.17 -2.02 -0.12
C TYR A 122 -2.10 -2.59 -1.55
N LEU A 123 -2.96 -2.10 -2.43
CA LEU A 123 -3.00 -2.52 -3.84
C LEU A 123 -2.46 -1.44 -4.76
N GLY A 124 -1.96 -1.81 -5.94
CA GLY A 124 -1.58 -0.81 -6.95
C GLY A 124 -2.81 -0.06 -7.46
N GLY A 125 -2.74 1.27 -7.54
CA GLY A 125 -3.81 2.12 -8.03
C GLY A 125 -3.43 2.85 -9.31
N VAL A 126 -4.38 2.95 -10.24
CA VAL A 126 -4.30 3.82 -11.42
C VAL A 126 -5.53 4.72 -11.47
N TRP A 127 -5.33 5.98 -11.85
CA TRP A 127 -6.42 6.94 -12.01
C TRP A 127 -6.70 7.17 -13.49
N SER A 128 -7.98 7.20 -13.86
CA SER A 128 -8.45 7.69 -15.16
C SER A 128 -9.57 8.70 -14.97
N LYS A 129 -9.78 9.55 -15.98
CA LYS A 129 -10.82 10.58 -15.93
C LYS A 129 -12.22 9.97 -15.95
N GLU A 130 -12.37 8.83 -16.63
CA GLU A 130 -13.66 8.17 -16.86
C GLU A 130 -14.10 7.34 -15.64
N ALA A 131 -13.17 6.64 -14.99
CA ALA A 131 -13.48 5.70 -13.92
C ALA A 131 -12.99 6.12 -12.52
N GLY A 132 -12.14 7.16 -12.44
CA GLY A 132 -11.45 7.50 -11.20
C GLY A 132 -10.36 6.48 -10.87
N TRP A 133 -10.18 6.18 -9.58
CA TRP A 133 -9.21 5.19 -9.12
C TRP A 133 -9.69 3.76 -9.37
N SER A 134 -8.80 2.93 -9.91
CA SER A 134 -9.01 1.51 -10.14
C SER A 134 -7.82 0.71 -9.63
N ARG A 135 -8.10 -0.53 -9.19
CA ARG A 135 -7.08 -1.48 -8.76
C ARG A 135 -6.34 -2.01 -9.99
N LEU A 136 -5.02 -2.07 -9.91
CA LEU A 136 -4.16 -2.72 -10.91
C LEU A 136 -4.05 -4.22 -10.69
N HIS A 137 -4.21 -4.67 -9.45
CA HIS A 137 -4.03 -6.05 -9.02
C HIS A 137 -5.12 -6.43 -8.01
N THR A 138 -5.39 -7.73 -7.90
CA THR A 138 -6.24 -8.28 -6.85
C THR A 138 -5.47 -8.42 -5.54
N PHE A 139 -6.21 -8.53 -4.43
CA PHE A 139 -5.63 -8.78 -3.11
C PHE A 139 -4.85 -10.09 -3.09
N ASP A 140 -5.41 -11.17 -3.64
CA ASP A 140 -4.78 -12.49 -3.65
C ASP A 140 -3.47 -12.51 -4.44
N GLU A 141 -3.41 -11.80 -5.58
CA GLU A 141 -2.17 -11.68 -6.37
C GLU A 141 -1.06 -10.99 -5.57
N VAL A 142 -1.36 -9.85 -4.94
CA VAL A 142 -0.37 -9.11 -4.13
C VAL A 142 0.06 -9.93 -2.92
N LEU A 143 -0.90 -10.55 -2.23
CA LEU A 143 -0.64 -11.36 -1.04
C LEU A 143 0.27 -12.55 -1.35
N ALA A 144 -0.07 -13.32 -2.40
CA ALA A 144 0.72 -14.48 -2.83
C ALA A 144 2.17 -14.13 -3.16
N VAL A 145 2.41 -12.97 -3.79
CA VAL A 145 3.76 -12.51 -4.12
C VAL A 145 4.48 -11.94 -2.90
N SER A 146 3.79 -11.19 -2.05
CA SER A 146 4.39 -10.52 -0.89
C SER A 146 4.94 -11.49 0.17
N GLY A 147 4.42 -12.73 0.21
CA GLY A 147 4.80 -13.72 1.22
C GLY A 147 4.32 -13.36 2.63
N ILE A 148 3.33 -12.49 2.76
CA ILE A 148 2.66 -12.18 4.02
C ILE A 148 1.67 -13.33 4.34
N PRO A 149 1.62 -13.84 5.58
CA PRO A 149 0.66 -14.88 5.95
C PRO A 149 -0.78 -14.41 5.77
N ALA A 150 -1.61 -15.20 5.08
CA ALA A 150 -3.01 -14.85 4.84
C ALA A 150 -3.83 -14.68 6.12
N SER A 151 -3.47 -15.39 7.19
CA SER A 151 -4.10 -15.25 8.51
C SER A 151 -3.82 -13.91 9.20
N GLU A 152 -2.83 -13.15 8.73
CA GLU A 152 -2.40 -11.88 9.31
C GLU A 152 -2.72 -10.69 8.41
N ALA A 153 -3.41 -10.89 7.28
CA ALA A 153 -3.58 -9.88 6.24
C ALA A 153 -5.05 -9.66 5.87
N VAL A 154 -5.39 -8.41 5.56
CA VAL A 154 -6.70 -8.01 5.03
C VAL A 154 -6.54 -7.04 3.86
N ASP A 155 -7.54 -6.98 2.98
CA ASP A 155 -7.56 -6.04 1.86
C ASP A 155 -7.73 -4.60 2.39
N GLY A 156 -6.67 -3.79 2.27
CA GLY A 156 -6.64 -2.41 2.74
C GLY A 156 -7.61 -1.48 2.02
N THR A 157 -8.20 -1.91 0.90
CA THR A 157 -9.21 -1.13 0.16
C THR A 157 -10.64 -1.43 0.61
N GLN A 158 -10.84 -2.42 1.50
CA GLN A 158 -12.16 -2.77 2.06
C GLN A 158 -12.43 -2.14 3.41
N HIS A 159 -11.45 -1.46 4.01
CA HIS A 159 -11.64 -0.77 5.28
C HIS A 159 -12.25 0.63 5.09
N PRO A 160 -13.28 0.99 5.88
CA PRO A 160 -13.96 2.29 5.82
C PRO A 160 -13.08 3.45 6.32
#